data_AF-A0A497LDK7-F1
#
_entry.id   AF-A0A497LDK7-F1
#
_cell.length_a   1.000
_cell.length_b   1.000
_cell.length_c   1.000
_cell.angle_alpha   90.00
_cell.angle_beta   90.00
_cell.angle_gamma   90.00
#
_symmetry.space_group_name_H-M   'P 1'
#
loop_
_entity.id
_entity.type
_entity.pdbx_description
1 polymer ?
#
loop_
_entity_poly.entity_id
_entity_poly.type
_entity_poly.pdbx_seq_one_letter_code
_entity_poly.pdbx_strand_id
1 'polypeptide(L)'
;MSGQAEEKIDYEIKYRPAYSLLEVHLPPGSVIRAEAGAMIYMSSNIEVKTHTRIREGGIWRTVKISLLGGETLFVNDYITKNKPGIVGFASAP
;
A
#
# COMPACT_ATOMS: atom_id res chain seq x y z
N MET A 1 8.47 -23.49 11.77
CA MET A 1 8.58 -22.29 10.90
C MET A 1 8.02 -22.65 9.54
N SER A 2 6.69 -22.58 9.40
CA SER A 2 6.01 -22.81 8.12
C SER A 2 6.12 -21.53 7.29
N GLY A 3 6.91 -21.58 6.20
CA GLY A 3 6.90 -20.53 5.20
C GLY A 3 5.48 -20.37 4.69
N GLN A 4 4.88 -19.20 4.91
CA GLN A 4 3.59 -18.89 4.32
C GLN A 4 3.80 -18.89 2.81
N ALA A 5 3.06 -19.74 2.10
CA ALA A 5 3.03 -19.71 0.65
C ALA A 5 2.67 -18.28 0.23
N GLU A 6 3.50 -17.70 -0.63
CA GLU A 6 3.25 -16.37 -1.20
C GLU A 6 1.98 -16.48 -2.05
N GLU A 7 0.86 -16.05 -1.49
CA GLU A 7 -0.43 -16.08 -2.16
C GLU A 7 -0.36 -15.17 -3.38
N LYS A 8 -0.57 -15.73 -4.57
CA LYS A 8 -0.51 -14.98 -5.83
C LYS A 8 -1.62 -13.92 -5.82
N ILE A 9 -1.22 -12.67 -5.69
CA ILE A 9 -2.11 -11.51 -5.79
C ILE A 9 -2.37 -11.23 -7.28
N ASP A 10 -3.64 -11.18 -7.68
CA ASP A 10 -4.03 -10.79 -9.03
C ASP A 10 -4.08 -9.27 -9.16
N TYR A 11 -3.63 -8.74 -10.30
CA TYR A 11 -3.60 -7.31 -10.56
C TYR A 11 -3.73 -6.97 -12.05
N GLU A 12 -4.13 -5.74 -12.32
CA GLU A 12 -4.25 -5.16 -13.67
C GLU A 12 -3.69 -3.73 -13.69
N ILE A 13 -2.99 -3.35 -14.77
CA ILE A 13 -2.59 -1.95 -15.00
C ILE A 13 -3.53 -1.34 -16.04
N LYS A 14 -4.40 -0.43 -15.59
CA LYS A 14 -5.41 0.28 -16.39
C LYS A 14 -4.87 1.63 -16.90
N TYR A 15 -5.52 2.18 -17.93
CA TYR A 15 -5.32 3.55 -18.41
C TYR A 15 -3.88 3.94 -18.83
N ARG A 16 -3.13 2.96 -19.34
CA ARG A 16 -1.76 3.14 -19.84
C ARG A 16 -1.70 4.01 -21.10
N PRO A 17 -0.57 4.69 -21.38
CA PRO A 17 0.63 4.78 -20.54
C PRO A 17 0.66 5.99 -19.61
N ALA A 18 -0.06 7.07 -19.94
CA ALA A 18 0.13 8.38 -19.32
C ALA A 18 -0.47 8.51 -17.91
N TYR A 19 -1.60 7.85 -17.63
CA TYR A 19 -2.30 7.91 -16.35
C TYR A 19 -2.53 6.50 -15.80
N SER A 20 -1.45 5.72 -15.76
CA SER A 20 -1.51 4.31 -15.38
C SER A 20 -2.03 4.16 -13.93
N LEU A 21 -3.01 3.26 -13.76
CA LEU A 21 -3.58 2.89 -12.47
C LEU A 21 -3.38 1.40 -12.24
N LEU A 22 -2.85 1.02 -11.08
CA LEU A 22 -2.73 -0.37 -10.65
C LEU A 22 -4.00 -0.76 -9.87
N GLU A 23 -4.78 -1.69 -10.40
CA GLU A 23 -5.90 -2.31 -9.68
C GLU A 23 -5.44 -3.67 -9.14
N VAL A 24 -5.56 -3.87 -7.83
CA VAL A 24 -5.14 -5.10 -7.15
C VAL A 24 -6.35 -5.80 -6.56
N HIS A 25 -6.46 -7.10 -6.81
CA HIS A 25 -7.51 -7.97 -6.30
C HIS A 25 -6.95 -8.76 -5.12
N LEU A 26 -7.48 -8.47 -3.93
CA LEU A 26 -7.02 -9.00 -2.66
C LEU A 26 -7.93 -10.16 -2.21
N PRO A 27 -7.38 -11.36 -1.99
CA PRO A 27 -8.09 -12.48 -1.35
C PRO A 27 -8.48 -12.16 0.10
N PRO A 28 -9.49 -12.82 0.69
CA PRO A 28 -9.88 -12.59 2.08
C PRO A 28 -8.70 -12.74 3.06
N GLY A 29 -8.53 -11.79 3.99
CA GLY A 29 -7.46 -11.83 4.99
C GLY A 29 -6.08 -11.39 4.49
N SER A 30 -5.94 -11.06 3.20
CA SER A 30 -4.68 -10.58 2.64
C SER A 30 -4.43 -9.09 2.94
N VAL A 31 -3.19 -8.66 2.73
CA VAL A 31 -2.74 -7.28 2.94
C VAL A 31 -1.85 -6.84 1.78
N ILE A 32 -2.02 -5.58 1.36
CA ILE A 32 -1.06 -4.89 0.52
C ILE A 32 -0.65 -3.57 1.18
N ARG A 33 0.64 -3.26 1.11
CA ARG A 33 1.20 -2.00 1.62
C ARG A 33 1.47 -1.07 0.46
N ALA A 34 1.01 0.17 0.56
CA ALA A 34 1.33 1.23 -0.40
C ALA A 34 1.68 2.54 0.31
N GLU A 35 2.32 3.44 -0.43
CA GLU A 35 2.66 4.78 0.05
C GLU A 35 1.40 5.57 0.38
N ALA A 36 1.47 6.40 1.42
CA ALA A 36 0.38 7.33 1.71
C ALA A 36 0.17 8.27 0.51
N GLY A 37 -1.10 8.46 0.13
CA GLY A 37 -1.46 9.25 -1.06
C GLY A 37 -1.54 8.45 -2.38
N ALA A 38 -1.10 7.19 -2.41
CA ALA A 38 -1.17 6.38 -3.63
C ALA A 38 -2.58 5.85 -3.97
N MET A 39 -3.47 5.69 -2.98
CA MET A 39 -4.78 5.05 -3.19
C MET A 39 -5.78 6.00 -3.87
N ILE A 40 -6.47 5.48 -4.89
CA ILE A 40 -7.51 6.18 -5.66
C ILE A 40 -8.91 5.71 -5.24
N TYR A 41 -9.12 4.40 -5.10
CA TYR A 41 -10.36 3.83 -4.59
C TYR A 41 -10.10 2.48 -3.91
N MET A 42 -11.07 2.02 -3.14
CA MET A 42 -11.04 0.69 -2.52
C MET A 42 -12.45 0.14 -2.32
N SER A 43 -12.59 -1.19 -2.21
CA SER A 43 -13.83 -1.82 -1.76
C SER A 43 -14.14 -1.47 -0.29
N SER A 44 -15.42 -1.48 0.07
CA SER A 44 -15.89 -1.06 1.41
C SER A 44 -15.47 -1.98 2.57
N ASN A 45 -15.02 -3.20 2.26
CA ASN A 45 -14.53 -4.19 3.21
C ASN A 45 -13.01 -4.11 3.48
N ILE A 46 -12.34 -3.09 2.93
CA ILE A 46 -10.91 -2.84 3.15
C ILE A 46 -10.74 -2.00 4.42
N GLU A 47 -9.96 -2.52 5.37
CA GLU A 47 -9.47 -1.76 6.52
C GLU A 47 -8.13 -1.12 6.16
N VAL A 48 -7.92 0.13 6.60
CA VAL A 48 -6.66 0.86 6.39
C VAL A 48 -5.96 1.07 7.71
N LYS A 49 -4.69 0.67 7.79
CA LYS A 49 -3.80 0.98 8.93
C LYS A 49 -2.62 1.81 8.46
N THR A 50 -2.47 3.01 9.02
CA THR A 50 -1.36 3.90 8.72
C THR A 50 -0.17 3.63 9.64
N HIS A 51 1.01 3.55 9.06
CA HIS A 51 2.26 3.34 9.75
C HIS A 51 3.27 4.42 9.36
N THR A 52 4.09 4.84 10.32
CA THR A 52 5.23 5.71 10.03
C THR A 52 6.47 4.85 9.81
N ARG A 53 7.24 5.10 8.74
CA ARG A 53 8.51 4.42 8.43
C ARG A 53 9.67 4.76 9.40
N ILE A 54 9.38 5.27 10.60
CA ILE A 54 10.39 5.59 11.63
C ILE A 54 11.07 4.29 12.05
N ARG A 55 12.33 4.12 11.67
CA ARG A 55 13.18 2.99 12.10
C ARG A 55 13.71 3.22 13.51
N GLU A 56 14.02 2.13 14.20
CA GLU A 56 14.83 2.14 15.43
C GLU A 56 16.18 2.81 15.12
N GLY A 57 16.39 4.02 15.65
CA GLY A 57 17.50 4.90 15.24
C GLY A 57 17.20 6.39 15.37
N GLY A 58 15.94 6.75 15.63
CA GLY A 58 15.53 8.08 16.09
C GLY A 58 14.70 8.87 15.06
N ILE A 59 13.67 9.54 15.58
CA ILE A 59 12.72 10.38 14.84
C ILE A 59 13.45 11.41 13.96
N TRP A 60 14.51 12.03 14.49
CA TRP A 60 15.27 13.09 13.82
C TRP A 60 16.01 12.65 12.55
N ARG A 61 16.51 11.40 12.50
CA ARG A 61 17.23 10.89 11.32
C ARG A 61 16.25 10.56 10.19
N THR A 62 15.12 9.94 10.53
CA THR A 62 14.09 9.56 9.55
C THR A 62 13.40 10.79 8.95
N VAL A 63 13.09 11.81 9.77
CA VAL A 63 12.48 13.06 9.31
C VAL A 63 13.41 13.84 8.37
N LYS A 64 14.71 13.97 8.70
CA LYS A 64 15.68 14.64 7.81
C LYS A 64 15.81 13.96 6.45
N ILE A 65 15.81 12.62 6.41
CA ILE A 65 15.92 11.87 5.16
C ILE A 65 14.65 12.02 4.32
N SER A 66 13.46 11.92 4.92
CA SER A 66 12.22 12.09 4.17
C SER A 66 12.02 13.51 3.64
N LEU A 67 12.32 14.55 4.42
CA LEU A 67 12.22 15.94 3.93
C LEU A 67 13.18 16.23 2.77
N LEU A 68 14.38 15.62 2.78
CA LEU A 68 15.38 15.84 1.73
C LEU A 68 15.21 14.89 0.53
N GLY A 69 14.57 13.73 0.72
CA GLY A 69 14.39 12.70 -0.29
C GLY A 69 13.04 12.74 -1.01
N GLY A 70 12.08 13.55 -0.56
CA GLY A 70 10.74 13.63 -1.15
C GLY A 70 9.88 12.38 -0.96
N GLU A 71 10.37 11.37 -0.22
CA GLU A 71 9.63 10.15 0.06
C GLU A 71 8.66 10.35 1.23
N THR A 72 7.46 9.81 1.15
CA THR A 72 6.48 9.89 2.24
C THR A 72 6.96 9.13 3.48
N LEU A 73 6.83 9.74 4.66
CA LEU A 73 7.09 9.06 5.95
C LEU A 73 6.04 8.01 6.29
N PHE A 74 4.90 8.03 5.60
CA PHE A 74 3.72 7.26 5.97
C PHE A 74 3.39 6.21 4.91
N VAL A 75 3.09 5.00 5.36
CA VAL A 75 2.58 3.92 4.51
C VAL A 75 1.25 3.44 5.06
N ASN A 76 0.41 2.94 4.18
CA ASN A 76 -0.88 2.36 4.53
C ASN A 76 -0.89 0.86 4.20
N ASP A 77 -1.32 0.06 5.16
CA ASP A 77 -1.71 -1.33 4.95
C ASP A 77 -3.21 -1.37 4.64
N TYR A 78 -3.54 -1.91 3.47
CA TYR A 78 -4.91 -2.16 3.03
C TYR A 78 -5.22 -3.64 3.24
N ILE A 79 -6.11 -3.93 4.17
CA ILE A 79 -6.34 -5.27 4.69
C ILE A 79 -7.77 -5.69 4.34
N THR A 80 -7.89 -6.72 3.52
CA THR A 80 -9.17 -7.39 3.29
C THR A 80 -9.59 -8.20 4.49
N LYS A 81 -10.85 -8.06 4.92
CA LYS A 81 -11.45 -8.94 5.94
C LYS A 81 -11.96 -10.23 5.30
N ASN A 82 -13.09 -10.75 5.79
CA ASN A 82 -13.69 -12.04 5.45
C ASN A 82 -14.16 -12.21 3.99
N LYS A 83 -13.94 -11.24 3.11
CA LYS A 83 -14.35 -11.25 1.70
C LYS A 83 -13.24 -10.67 0.83
N PRO A 84 -13.15 -11.07 -0.46
CA PRO A 84 -12.23 -10.45 -1.39
C PRO A 84 -12.52 -8.95 -1.55
N GLY A 85 -11.53 -8.18 -1.95
CA GLY A 85 -11.68 -6.75 -2.17
C GLY A 85 -10.72 -6.24 -3.24
N ILE A 86 -10.96 -5.04 -3.71
CA ILE A 86 -10.15 -4.38 -4.73
C ILE A 86 -9.57 -3.09 -4.15
N VAL A 87 -8.31 -2.79 -4.47
CA VAL A 87 -7.70 -1.49 -4.19
C VAL A 87 -7.03 -0.96 -5.45
N GLY A 88 -7.37 0.28 -5.82
CA GLY A 88 -6.77 0.99 -6.94
C GLY A 88 -5.71 1.97 -6.46
N PHE A 89 -4.53 1.95 -7.10
CA PHE A 89 -3.40 2.81 -6.79
C PHE A 89 -2.91 3.58 -8.02
N ALA A 90 -2.42 4.79 -7.80
CA ALA A 90 -1.61 5.54 -8.75
C ALA A 90 -0.33 6.01 -8.04
N SER A 91 0.53 6.74 -8.76
CA SER A 91 1.69 7.38 -8.14
C SER A 91 1.23 8.26 -6.98
N ALA A 92 1.89 8.12 -5.82
CA ALA A 92 1.71 9.07 -4.74
C ALA A 92 2.22 10.46 -5.18
N PRO A 93 1.61 11.54 -4.67
CA PRO A 93 2.05 12.92 -4.91
C PRO A 93 3.32 13.29 -4.12
#